data_AF-W4UR67-F1
#
_entry.id   AF-W4UR67-F1
#
_cell.length_a   1.000
_cell.length_b   1.000
_cell.length_c   1.000
_cell.angle_alpha   90.00
_cell.angle_beta   90.00
_cell.angle_gamma   90.00
#
_symmetry.space_group_name_H-M   'P 1'
#
loop_
_entity.id
_entity.type
_entity.pdbx_description
1 polymer ?
#
loop_
_entity_poly.entity_id
_entity_poly.type
_entity_poly.pdbx_seq_one_letter_code
_entity_poly.pdbx_strand_id
1 'polypeptide(L)'
;MIEVTDSALQVAASEGMDEFIQVFTDKYKEVTGGELTAATMPLLTGEQHSLLAYQIFRDEIMVGGFCQLIQNGYGGYIFDNPFAKVMRLWGAEDFSKIDL
;
A
#
# COMPACT_ATOMS: atom_id res chain seq x y z
N MET A 1 -7.66 14.19 -7.51
CA MET A 1 -8.65 13.24 -6.94
C MET A 1 -8.52 11.97 -7.76
N ILE A 2 -8.28 10.83 -7.12
CA ILE A 2 -8.15 9.54 -7.81
C ILE A 2 -9.55 8.93 -7.84
N GLU A 3 -10.04 8.60 -9.03
CA GLU A 3 -11.38 8.07 -9.23
C GLU A 3 -11.32 6.56 -9.49
N VAL A 4 -12.18 5.83 -8.80
CA VAL A 4 -12.40 4.39 -8.99
C VAL A 4 -13.86 4.21 -9.37
N THR A 5 -14.12 3.40 -10.41
CA THR A 5 -15.50 3.17 -10.86
C THR A 5 -16.25 2.28 -9.87
N ASP A 6 -17.51 2.60 -9.61
CA ASP A 6 -18.37 1.84 -8.70
C ASP A 6 -18.49 0.36 -9.13
N SER A 7 -18.57 0.12 -10.45
CA SER A 7 -18.58 -1.24 -10.99
C SER A 7 -17.31 -2.03 -10.65
N ALA A 8 -16.12 -1.40 -10.65
CA ALA A 8 -14.89 -2.08 -10.29
C ALA A 8 -14.84 -2.41 -8.79
N LEU A 9 -15.36 -1.50 -7.94
CA LEU A 9 -15.46 -1.73 -6.50
C LEU A 9 -16.41 -2.88 -6.18
N GLN A 10 -17.57 -2.94 -6.83
CA GLN A 10 -18.55 -4.02 -6.61
C GLN A 10 -17.97 -5.39 -7.00
N VAL A 11 -17.27 -5.47 -8.14
CA VAL A 11 -16.63 -6.71 -8.58
C VAL A 11 -15.55 -7.14 -7.59
N ALA A 12 -14.61 -6.24 -7.26
CA ALA A 12 -13.51 -6.58 -6.37
C ALA A 12 -13.99 -6.95 -4.95
N ALA A 13 -15.01 -6.26 -4.43
CA ALA A 13 -15.62 -6.59 -3.14
C ALA A 13 -16.25 -8.00 -3.12
N SER A 14 -16.66 -8.53 -4.28
CA SER A 14 -17.19 -9.89 -4.40
C SER A 14 -16.12 -10.98 -4.48
N GLU A 15 -14.88 -10.60 -4.81
CA GLU A 15 -13.73 -11.50 -4.96
C GLU A 15 -12.96 -11.63 -3.64
N GLY A 16 -12.84 -10.53 -2.89
CA GLY A 16 -12.16 -10.55 -1.60
C GLY A 16 -11.67 -9.18 -1.15
N MET A 17 -11.16 -9.13 0.10
CA MET A 17 -10.57 -7.90 0.64
C MET A 17 -9.27 -7.53 -0.08
N ASP A 18 -8.52 -8.52 -0.55
CA ASP A 18 -7.25 -8.30 -1.23
C ASP A 18 -7.48 -7.65 -2.59
N GLU A 19 -8.40 -8.18 -3.38
CA GLU A 19 -8.84 -7.62 -4.65
C GLU A 19 -9.44 -6.22 -4.46
N PHE A 20 -10.22 -6.05 -3.38
CA PHE A 20 -10.82 -4.75 -3.04
C PHE A 20 -9.75 -3.67 -2.80
N ILE A 21 -8.71 -3.96 -2.02
CA ILE A 21 -7.59 -3.01 -1.78
C ILE A 21 -6.78 -2.82 -3.07
N GLN A 22 -6.58 -3.88 -3.84
CA GLN A 22 -5.82 -3.84 -5.07
C GLN A 22 -6.40 -2.83 -6.07
N VAL A 23 -7.72 -2.75 -6.23
CA VAL A 23 -8.36 -1.78 -7.13
C VAL A 23 -7.95 -0.33 -6.84
N PHE A 24 -7.81 0.05 -5.57
CA PHE A 24 -7.33 1.39 -5.20
C PHE A 24 -5.85 1.56 -5.49
N THR A 25 -5.03 0.57 -5.10
CA THR A 25 -3.58 0.68 -5.21
C THR A 25 -3.08 0.60 -6.64
N ASP A 26 -3.79 -0.09 -7.53
CA ASP A 26 -3.51 -0.09 -8.97
C ASP A 26 -3.73 1.30 -9.56
N LYS A 27 -4.79 2.02 -9.14
CA LYS A 27 -4.98 3.42 -9.54
C LYS A 27 -3.89 4.34 -9.00
N TYR A 28 -3.37 4.06 -7.81
CA TYR A 28 -2.24 4.82 -7.26
C TYR A 28 -0.98 4.60 -8.10
N LYS A 29 -0.70 3.33 -8.45
CA LYS A 29 0.42 2.97 -9.34
C LYS A 29 0.28 3.59 -10.73
N GLU A 30 -0.92 3.63 -11.31
CA GLU A 30 -1.17 4.31 -12.59
C GLU A 30 -0.80 5.80 -12.51
N VAL A 31 -1.21 6.49 -11.44
CA VAL A 31 -0.94 7.92 -11.25
C VAL A 31 0.56 8.20 -11.01
N THR A 32 1.25 7.30 -10.30
CA THR A 32 2.70 7.45 -10.05
C THR A 32 3.57 6.88 -11.16
N GLY A 33 2.99 6.27 -12.21
CA GLY A 33 3.74 5.57 -13.25
C GLY A 33 4.46 4.30 -12.74
N GLY A 34 4.04 3.76 -11.59
CA GLY A 34 4.67 2.63 -10.91
C GLY A 34 5.95 2.99 -10.14
N GLU A 35 6.35 4.27 -10.12
CA GLU A 35 7.58 4.71 -9.48
C GLU A 35 7.30 5.42 -8.15
N LEU A 36 8.07 5.08 -7.11
CA LEU A 36 8.01 5.72 -5.79
C LEU A 36 9.24 6.62 -5.61
N THR A 37 9.21 7.78 -6.24
CA THR A 37 10.31 8.77 -6.25
C THR A 37 9.87 10.08 -5.61
N ALA A 38 10.83 10.95 -5.28
CA ALA A 38 10.53 12.28 -4.73
C ALA A 38 9.58 13.12 -5.63
N ALA A 39 9.57 12.86 -6.94
CA ALA A 39 8.68 13.55 -7.88
C ALA A 39 7.24 13.00 -7.83
N THR A 40 7.06 11.72 -7.50
CA THR A 40 5.74 11.07 -7.46
C THR A 40 5.11 11.07 -6.06
N MET A 41 5.92 11.24 -5.00
CA MET A 41 5.44 11.37 -3.61
C MET A 41 4.34 12.43 -3.41
N PRO A 42 4.36 13.62 -4.06
CA PRO A 42 3.29 14.61 -3.87
C PRO A 42 1.97 14.25 -4.58
N LEU A 43 1.95 13.20 -5.41
CA LEU A 43 0.77 12.82 -6.21
C LEU A 43 -0.27 12.06 -5.40
N LEU A 44 0.13 11.47 -4.27
CA LEU A 44 -0.74 10.69 -3.38
C LEU A 44 -0.86 11.39 -2.02
N THR A 45 -2.00 11.23 -1.36
CA THR A 45 -2.14 11.65 0.05
C THR A 45 -1.42 10.68 0.98
N GLY A 46 -1.23 11.07 2.24
CA GLY A 46 -0.62 10.18 3.25
C GLY A 46 -1.39 8.87 3.44
N GLU A 47 -2.72 8.91 3.38
CA GLU A 47 -3.58 7.72 3.47
C GLU A 47 -3.44 6.83 2.24
N GLN A 48 -3.36 7.41 1.04
CA GLN A 48 -3.15 6.67 -0.20
C GLN A 48 -1.78 5.99 -0.22
N HIS A 49 -0.74 6.69 0.23
CA HIS A 49 0.58 6.11 0.43
C HIS A 49 0.55 4.96 1.44
N SER A 50 -0.19 5.10 2.54
CA SER A 50 -0.31 4.07 3.56
C SER A 50 -1.04 2.83 3.06
N LEU A 51 -2.09 2.99 2.24
CA LEU A 51 -2.79 1.87 1.63
C LEU A 51 -1.94 1.17 0.56
N LEU A 52 -1.18 1.94 -0.24
CA LEU A 52 -0.20 1.38 -1.19
C LEU A 52 0.91 0.62 -0.48
N ALA A 53 1.43 1.18 0.62
CA ALA A 53 2.42 0.53 1.47
C ALA A 53 1.90 -0.78 2.06
N TYR A 54 0.64 -0.82 2.51
CA TYR A 54 0.00 -2.05 2.99
C TYR A 54 -0.03 -3.15 1.93
N GLN A 55 -0.46 -2.83 0.70
CA GLN A 55 -0.50 -3.80 -0.40
C GLN A 55 0.90 -4.33 -0.71
N ILE A 56 1.89 -3.44 -0.88
CA ILE A 56 3.28 -3.82 -1.17
C ILE A 56 3.83 -4.70 -0.04
N PHE A 57 3.66 -4.27 1.21
CA PHE A 57 4.13 -5.02 2.37
C PHE A 57 3.54 -6.42 2.40
N ARG A 58 2.21 -6.55 2.25
CA ARG A 58 1.52 -7.83 2.23
C ARG A 58 2.08 -8.73 1.13
N ASP A 59 2.19 -8.23 -0.09
CA ASP A 59 2.62 -9.03 -1.25
C ASP A 59 4.07 -9.51 -1.11
N GLU A 60 4.96 -8.65 -0.60
CA GLU A 60 6.36 -9.00 -0.36
C GLU A 60 6.51 -10.00 0.80
N ILE A 61 5.83 -9.75 1.92
CA ILE A 61 5.93 -10.59 3.13
C ILE A 61 5.34 -11.98 2.89
N MET A 62 4.21 -12.09 2.20
CA MET A 62 3.52 -13.37 1.95
C MET A 62 4.26 -14.28 0.96
N VAL A 63 5.19 -13.74 0.16
CA VAL A 63 5.95 -14.51 -0.83
C VAL A 63 7.38 -14.78 -0.35
N GLY A 64 8.12 -13.73 0.01
CA GLY A 64 9.56 -13.83 0.30
C GLY A 64 9.98 -13.21 1.64
N GLY A 65 9.02 -12.74 2.43
CA GLY A 65 9.29 -12.12 3.72
C GLY A 65 10.03 -10.79 3.61
N PHE A 66 10.55 -10.31 4.75
CA PHE A 66 11.29 -9.06 4.85
C PHE A 66 12.53 -9.02 3.94
N CYS A 67 13.17 -10.17 3.70
CA CYS A 67 14.31 -10.25 2.82
C CYS A 67 13.96 -9.80 1.40
N GLN A 68 12.82 -10.25 0.86
CA GLN A 68 12.37 -9.86 -0.48
C GLN A 68 11.96 -8.39 -0.51
N LEU A 69 11.22 -7.94 0.50
CA LEU A 69 10.81 -6.54 0.65
C LEU A 69 12.02 -5.58 0.59
N ILE A 70 13.06 -5.89 1.36
CA ILE A 70 14.30 -5.10 1.40
C ILE A 70 15.07 -5.22 0.09
N GLN A 71 15.20 -6.43 -0.46
CA GLN A 71 15.91 -6.68 -1.72
C GLN A 71 15.27 -5.95 -2.90
N ASN A 72 13.94 -5.84 -2.93
CA ASN A 72 13.19 -5.12 -3.95
C ASN A 72 13.19 -3.59 -3.74
N GLY A 73 13.84 -3.10 -2.67
CA GLY A 73 14.04 -1.67 -2.43
C GLY A 73 12.87 -0.96 -1.73
N TYR A 74 11.88 -1.70 -1.22
CA TYR A 74 10.72 -1.10 -0.54
C TYR A 74 10.98 -0.70 0.91
N GLY A 75 12.13 -1.08 1.48
CA GLY A 75 12.46 -0.81 2.88
C GLY A 75 12.29 0.66 3.27
N GLY A 76 12.89 1.60 2.53
CA GLY A 76 12.75 3.03 2.84
C GLY A 76 11.31 3.52 2.70
N TYR A 77 10.58 3.01 1.70
CA TYR A 77 9.18 3.39 1.50
C TYR A 77 8.25 2.87 2.62
N ILE A 78 8.52 1.72 3.20
CA ILE A 78 7.72 1.15 4.30
C ILE A 78 8.15 1.74 5.65
N PHE A 79 9.45 1.78 5.93
CA PHE A 79 9.97 2.07 7.28
C PHE A 79 10.27 3.56 7.53
N ASP A 80 10.59 4.35 6.50
CA ASP A 80 10.87 5.79 6.69
C ASP A 80 9.59 6.65 6.58
N ASN A 81 8.51 6.10 6.01
CA ASN A 81 7.20 6.74 5.97
C ASN A 81 6.39 6.41 7.25
N PRO A 82 5.38 7.23 7.61
CA PRO A 82 4.57 7.01 8.80
C PRO A 82 3.57 5.83 8.69
N PHE A 83 3.95 4.74 8.01
CA PHE A 83 3.09 3.58 7.76
C PHE A 83 2.62 2.91 9.05
N ALA A 84 3.55 2.48 9.92
CA ALA A 84 3.23 1.89 11.23
C ALA A 84 2.28 2.78 12.06
N LYS A 85 2.54 4.09 12.04
CA LYS A 85 1.72 5.07 12.75
C LYS A 85 0.30 5.11 12.20
N VAL A 86 0.12 5.08 10.89
CA VAL A 86 -1.21 5.07 10.24
C VAL A 86 -1.95 3.77 10.54
N MET A 87 -1.26 2.62 10.48
CA MET A 87 -1.85 1.32 10.85
C MET A 87 -2.38 1.33 12.28
N ARG A 88 -1.62 1.90 13.23
CA ARG A 88 -2.06 2.07 14.60
C ARG A 88 -3.29 2.98 14.71
N LEU A 89 -3.31 4.11 14.00
CA LEU A 89 -4.44 5.04 13.98
C LEU A 89 -5.71 4.41 13.39
N TRP A 90 -5.56 3.44 12.49
CA TRP A 90 -6.67 2.70 11.89
C TRP A 90 -7.10 1.47 12.74
N GLY A 91 -6.51 1.29 13.92
CA GLY A 91 -6.88 0.22 14.86
C GLY A 91 -6.10 -1.08 14.68
N ALA A 92 -5.13 -1.13 13.76
CA ALA A 92 -4.27 -2.30 13.54
C ALA A 92 -3.01 -2.23 14.44
N GLU A 93 -3.22 -2.16 15.77
CA GLU A 93 -2.13 -1.90 16.72
C GLU A 93 -1.07 -3.01 16.76
N ASP A 94 -1.47 -4.28 16.69
CA ASP A 94 -0.49 -5.39 16.65
C ASP A 94 0.25 -5.47 15.32
N PHE A 95 -0.43 -5.16 14.22
CA PHE A 95 0.21 -5.05 12.91
C PHE A 95 1.28 -3.95 12.88
N SER A 96 1.02 -2.81 13.55
CA SER A 96 1.98 -1.70 13.62
C SER A 96 3.29 -2.03 14.33
N LYS A 97 3.38 -3.17 15.03
CA LYS A 97 4.59 -3.64 15.73
C LYS A 97 5.40 -4.63 14.89
N ILE A 98 4.90 -5.03 13.72
CA ILE A 98 5.56 -6.01 12.84
C ILE A 98 6.69 -5.35 12.02
N ASP A 99 6.68 -4.02 11.92
CA ASP A 99 7.78 -3.22 11.36
C ASP A 99 9.01 -3.28 12.31
N LEU A 100 9.73 -4.41 12.27
CA LEU A 100 11.01 -4.75 12.92
C LEU A 100 11.15 -4.50 14.44
#